data_AF-A0A3M0MNQ1-F1
#
_entry.id   AF-A0A3M0MNQ1-F1
#
_cell.length_a   1.000
_cell.length_b   1.000
_cell.length_c   1.000
_cell.angle_alpha   90.00
_cell.angle_beta   90.00
_cell.angle_gamma   90.00
#
_symmetry.space_group_name_H-M   'P 1'
#
loop_
_entity.id
_entity.type
_entity.pdbx_description
1 polymer ?
#
loop_
_entity_poly.entity_id
_entity_poly.type
_entity_poly.pdbx_seq_one_letter_code
_entity_poly.pdbx_strand_id
1 'polypeptide(L)'
;MLRDALRIVRHVAREGRDVVQHNTSKAGRPVEQIAGAAIAQVDRFAHGAEEVAHLMLGESGKVCLPATALQAGALNASAFAHAAYAALGHILRNLGAHSWLVSEVKSARAFESVRGTGDIERATALAISMRDHGAIAEARMDAGVPLAGQEAAQLAYFGLMLWMLADKSSDDAQEVLDAATALSLALRDDILNAQGDREAIAALLKEFRDHV
;
A
#
# COMPACT_ATOMS: atom_id res chain seq x y z
N MET A 1 14.87 -16.87 -2.51
CA MET A 1 15.71 -16.57 -1.32
C MET A 1 15.27 -15.32 -0.56
N LEU A 2 14.83 -14.23 -1.21
CA LEU A 2 14.32 -13.04 -0.51
C LEU A 2 12.94 -13.25 0.17
N ARG A 3 12.07 -14.06 -0.43
CA ARG A 3 10.75 -14.44 0.12
C ARG A 3 10.84 -15.19 1.46
N ASP A 4 11.86 -16.04 1.62
CA ASP A 4 12.11 -16.75 2.87
C ASP A 4 12.73 -15.83 3.92
N ALA A 5 13.60 -14.89 3.51
CA ALA A 5 14.13 -13.88 4.42
C ALA A 5 13.02 -12.99 5.00
N LEU A 6 12.04 -12.57 4.19
CA LEU A 6 10.89 -11.79 4.66
C LEU A 6 9.93 -12.60 5.54
N ARG A 7 9.76 -13.90 5.27
CA ARG A 7 9.01 -14.80 6.18
C ARG A 7 9.71 -14.98 7.51
N ILE A 8 11.03 -15.18 7.52
CA ILE A 8 11.83 -15.34 8.74
C ILE A 8 11.80 -14.06 9.56
N VAL A 9 11.96 -12.88 8.94
CA VAL A 9 11.82 -11.58 9.65
C VAL A 9 10.42 -11.41 10.23
N ARG A 10 9.37 -11.84 9.51
CA ARG A 10 7.98 -11.78 9.99
C ARG A 10 7.67 -12.79 11.10
N HIS A 11 8.28 -13.98 11.06
CA HIS A 11 8.14 -14.99 12.11
C HIS A 11 8.87 -14.57 13.38
N VAL A 12 10.09 -14.02 13.25
CA VAL A 12 10.86 -13.47 14.36
C VAL A 12 10.19 -12.23 14.96
N ALA A 13 9.51 -11.39 14.16
CA ALA A 13 8.72 -10.28 14.67
C ALA A 13 7.45 -10.75 15.44
N ARG A 14 6.87 -11.89 15.06
CA ARG A 14 5.71 -12.49 15.76
C ARG A 14 6.10 -13.23 17.04
N GLU A 15 7.24 -13.92 17.07
CA GLU A 15 7.72 -14.66 18.24
C GLU A 15 8.61 -13.82 19.20
N GLY A 16 9.17 -12.70 18.73
CA GLY A 16 10.05 -11.84 19.52
C GLY A 16 9.36 -11.05 20.63
N ARG A 17 8.02 -11.07 20.70
CA ARG A 17 7.25 -10.35 21.73
C ARG A 17 7.43 -10.93 23.14
N ASP A 18 7.77 -12.22 23.26
CA ASP A 18 7.89 -12.90 24.55
C ASP A 18 9.35 -13.06 25.06
N VAL A 19 10.37 -12.73 24.25
CA VAL A 19 11.79 -12.99 24.59
C VAL A 19 12.59 -11.73 24.91
N VAL A 20 12.12 -10.53 24.50
CA VAL A 20 12.89 -9.28 24.67
C VAL A 20 12.87 -8.72 26.09
N GLN A 21 12.04 -9.25 27.01
CA GLN A 21 12.12 -8.85 28.42
C GLN A 21 13.33 -9.42 29.18
N HIS A 22 14.15 -10.31 28.61
CA HIS A 22 15.19 -11.01 29.40
C HIS A 22 16.65 -10.96 28.92
N ASN A 23 17.03 -10.39 27.76
CA ASN A 23 18.44 -10.46 27.33
C ASN A 23 18.92 -9.32 26.41
N THR A 24 19.12 -8.11 26.94
CA THR A 24 19.89 -7.05 26.25
C THR A 24 20.98 -6.45 27.12
N SER A 25 21.87 -7.32 27.61
CA SER A 25 23.23 -6.94 27.96
C SER A 25 24.19 -7.87 27.22
N LYS A 26 24.69 -7.42 26.05
CA LYS A 26 25.81 -7.92 25.21
C LYS A 26 25.42 -8.30 23.77
N ALA A 27 25.53 -7.37 22.83
CA ALA A 27 25.92 -7.63 21.44
C ALA A 27 26.37 -6.32 20.75
N GLY A 28 27.38 -6.38 19.89
CA GLY A 28 28.14 -5.23 19.37
C GLY A 28 27.68 -4.64 18.03
N ARG A 29 28.40 -3.58 17.64
CA ARG A 29 27.96 -2.38 16.88
C ARG A 29 27.77 -2.38 15.35
N PRO A 30 27.88 -3.46 14.54
CA PRO A 30 27.53 -3.35 13.10
C PRO A 30 26.09 -3.76 12.73
N VAL A 31 25.28 -4.26 13.67
CA VAL A 31 23.89 -4.73 13.43
C VAL A 31 22.83 -3.71 13.91
N GLU A 32 23.25 -2.67 14.64
CA GLU A 32 22.36 -1.67 15.24
C GLU A 32 21.68 -0.74 14.22
N GLN A 33 22.26 -0.53 13.03
CA GLN A 33 21.68 0.39 12.03
C GLN A 33 20.53 -0.22 11.22
N ILE A 34 20.55 -1.54 10.97
CA ILE A 34 19.46 -2.25 10.29
C ILE A 34 18.36 -2.64 11.30
N ALA A 35 18.73 -2.88 12.56
CA ALA A 35 17.76 -3.13 13.63
C ALA A 35 17.06 -1.85 14.13
N GLY A 36 17.73 -0.68 14.10
CA GLY A 36 17.18 0.58 14.59
C GLY A 36 16.00 1.12 13.77
N ALA A 37 16.02 0.93 12.44
CA ALA A 37 14.93 1.38 11.57
C ALA A 37 13.70 0.47 11.65
N ALA A 38 13.90 -0.84 11.85
CA ALA A 38 12.81 -1.81 11.97
C ALA A 38 12.13 -1.79 13.36
N ILE A 39 12.88 -1.51 14.43
CA ILE A 39 12.35 -1.53 15.81
C ILE A 39 11.59 -0.24 16.15
N ALA A 40 11.97 0.91 15.61
CA ALA A 40 11.22 2.17 15.80
C ALA A 40 9.83 2.20 15.11
N GLN A 41 9.56 1.22 14.23
CA GLN A 41 8.30 1.12 13.50
C GLN A 41 7.29 0.19 14.20
N VAL A 42 7.74 -0.69 15.12
CA VAL A 42 6.86 -1.66 15.81
C VAL A 42 6.12 -1.05 17.02
N ASP A 43 6.68 -0.04 17.67
CA ASP A 43 6.05 0.57 18.87
C ASP A 43 4.89 1.52 18.58
N ARG A 44 4.65 1.90 17.30
CA ARG A 44 3.54 2.81 16.92
C ARG A 44 2.24 2.11 16.52
N PHE A 45 2.17 0.78 16.62
CA PHE A 45 0.98 -0.01 16.24
C PHE A 45 -0.11 -0.14 17.32
N ALA A 46 -0.04 0.57 18.45
CA ALA A 46 -0.91 0.24 19.59
C ALA A 46 -2.16 1.12 19.82
N HIS A 47 -2.33 2.30 19.19
CA HIS A 47 -3.47 3.16 19.55
C HIS A 47 -4.08 3.91 18.36
N GLY A 48 -5.06 3.29 17.70
CA GLY A 48 -5.86 3.98 16.68
C GLY A 48 -7.01 3.16 16.11
N ALA A 49 -7.64 2.30 16.92
CA ALA A 49 -8.61 1.31 16.45
C ALA A 49 -10.09 1.61 16.80
N GLU A 50 -10.47 2.82 17.20
CA GLU A 50 -11.82 3.03 17.77
C GLU A 50 -12.77 3.98 17.03
N GLU A 51 -12.43 4.54 15.87
CA GLU A 51 -13.29 5.57 15.26
C GLU A 51 -13.76 5.35 13.82
N VAL A 52 -13.78 4.11 13.32
CA VAL A 52 -14.44 3.78 12.03
C VAL A 52 -15.21 2.46 12.09
N ALA A 53 -15.79 2.13 13.25
CA ALA A 53 -16.61 0.93 13.42
C ALA A 53 -18.12 1.17 13.20
N HIS A 54 -18.58 2.43 13.08
CA HIS A 54 -20.02 2.72 13.13
C HIS A 54 -20.72 3.04 11.80
N LEU A 55 -20.01 3.07 10.67
CA LEU A 55 -20.64 3.51 9.40
C LEU A 55 -20.92 2.43 8.35
N MET A 56 -20.54 1.16 8.58
CA MET A 56 -20.79 0.11 7.60
C MET A 56 -21.04 -1.23 8.32
N LEU A 57 -22.27 -1.40 8.84
CA LEU A 57 -22.77 -2.73 9.19
C LEU A 57 -23.01 -3.53 7.90
N GLY A 58 -21.94 -4.18 7.46
CA GLY A 58 -21.94 -5.42 6.69
C GLY A 58 -20.84 -6.27 7.28
N GLU A 59 -21.18 -7.43 7.81
CA GLU A 59 -20.28 -8.31 8.57
C GLU A 59 -18.93 -8.52 7.88
N SER A 60 -17.86 -8.35 8.67
CA SER A 60 -16.44 -8.32 8.28
C SER A 60 -16.01 -7.09 7.48
N GLY A 61 -15.33 -6.16 8.17
CA GLY A 61 -14.59 -5.02 7.61
C GLY A 61 -13.38 -5.42 6.76
N LYS A 62 -13.57 -6.37 5.84
CA LYS A 62 -12.60 -6.77 4.83
C LYS A 62 -12.89 -5.98 3.55
N VAL A 63 -11.96 -5.12 3.17
CA VAL A 63 -11.97 -4.45 1.87
C VAL A 63 -11.81 -5.51 0.79
N CYS A 64 -12.91 -5.91 0.16
CA CYS A 64 -12.87 -6.93 -0.88
C CYS A 64 -13.26 -6.29 -2.22
N LEU A 65 -12.27 -5.83 -2.98
CA LEU A 65 -12.46 -5.75 -4.43
C LEU A 65 -12.41 -7.16 -4.98
N PRO A 66 -13.34 -7.57 -5.84
CA PRO A 66 -13.09 -8.72 -6.68
C PRO A 66 -11.90 -8.36 -7.58
N ALA A 67 -10.72 -8.88 -7.25
CA ALA A 67 -9.49 -8.56 -7.97
C ALA A 67 -9.52 -9.07 -9.44
N THR A 68 -10.52 -9.86 -9.84
CA THR A 68 -10.85 -10.22 -11.25
C THR A 68 -11.54 -9.09 -12.01
N ALA A 69 -11.90 -8.00 -11.36
CA ALA A 69 -12.76 -6.99 -11.96
C ALA A 69 -12.02 -6.04 -12.93
N LEU A 70 -10.68 -5.95 -12.82
CA LEU A 70 -9.83 -5.40 -13.89
C LEU A 70 -9.80 -6.32 -15.12
N GLN A 71 -9.88 -7.64 -14.93
CA GLN A 71 -9.70 -8.67 -15.97
C GLN A 71 -10.95 -8.90 -16.82
N ALA A 72 -12.15 -8.58 -16.32
CA ALA A 72 -13.41 -8.93 -17.00
C ALA A 72 -14.28 -7.74 -17.43
N GLY A 73 -13.85 -6.48 -17.18
CA GLY A 73 -14.75 -5.32 -17.34
C GLY A 73 -15.98 -5.38 -16.42
N ALA A 74 -15.95 -6.26 -15.42
CA ALA A 74 -17.03 -6.49 -14.46
C ALA A 74 -17.01 -5.48 -13.30
N LEU A 75 -15.91 -4.75 -13.11
CA LEU A 75 -15.87 -3.61 -12.18
C LEU A 75 -16.54 -2.42 -12.85
N ASN A 76 -17.65 -1.96 -12.29
CA ASN A 76 -18.14 -0.63 -12.63
C ASN A 76 -17.31 0.44 -11.86
N ALA A 77 -17.34 1.67 -12.36
CA ALA A 77 -16.53 2.76 -11.83
C ALA A 77 -16.85 3.08 -10.35
N SER A 78 -18.09 2.85 -9.91
CA SER A 78 -18.51 3.05 -8.52
C SER A 78 -17.90 2.03 -7.57
N ALA A 79 -17.93 0.74 -7.93
CA ALA A 79 -17.31 -0.33 -7.15
C ALA A 79 -15.78 -0.15 -7.06
N PHE A 80 -15.15 0.26 -8.17
CA PHE A 80 -13.74 0.66 -8.15
C PHE A 80 -13.49 1.81 -7.17
N ALA A 81 -14.23 2.90 -7.31
CA ALA A 81 -14.00 4.11 -6.54
C ALA A 81 -14.15 3.87 -5.03
N HIS A 82 -15.15 3.10 -4.62
CA HIS A 82 -15.40 2.78 -3.22
C HIS A 82 -14.23 2.03 -2.58
N ALA A 83 -13.70 1.05 -3.29
CA ALA A 83 -12.61 0.27 -2.74
C ALA A 83 -11.24 0.92 -2.93
N ALA A 84 -11.06 1.74 -3.96
CA ALA A 84 -9.91 2.63 -4.06
C ALA A 84 -9.90 3.62 -2.87
N TYR A 85 -11.05 4.14 -2.46
CA TYR A 85 -11.15 4.98 -1.26
C TYR A 85 -10.67 4.25 0.00
N ALA A 86 -11.17 3.03 0.23
CA ALA A 86 -10.78 2.23 1.39
C ALA A 86 -9.29 1.85 1.35
N ALA A 87 -8.81 1.34 0.22
CA ALA A 87 -7.42 0.89 0.06
C ALA A 87 -6.42 2.05 0.13
N LEU A 88 -6.69 3.19 -0.53
CA LEU A 88 -5.82 4.37 -0.44
C LEU A 88 -5.80 4.95 0.96
N GLY A 89 -6.93 4.97 1.67
CA GLY A 89 -6.97 5.41 3.07
C GLY A 89 -6.11 4.53 3.96
N HIS A 90 -6.15 3.21 3.75
CA HIS A 90 -5.29 2.26 4.45
C HIS A 90 -3.81 2.48 4.15
N ILE A 91 -3.44 2.55 2.87
CA ILE A 91 -2.05 2.77 2.44
C ILE A 91 -1.52 4.11 2.99
N LEU A 92 -2.28 5.20 2.85
CA LEU A 92 -1.87 6.53 3.33
C LEU A 92 -1.67 6.54 4.85
N ARG A 93 -2.55 5.89 5.61
CA ARG A 93 -2.39 5.73 7.06
C ARG A 93 -1.10 4.99 7.39
N ASN A 94 -0.83 3.89 6.70
CA ASN A 94 0.38 3.08 6.88
C ASN A 94 1.68 3.81 6.44
N LEU A 95 1.57 4.78 5.51
CA LEU A 95 2.65 5.69 5.14
C LEU A 95 2.88 6.82 6.17
N GLY A 96 2.04 6.91 7.21
CA GLY A 96 2.13 7.91 8.27
C GLY A 96 1.34 9.20 7.99
N ALA A 97 0.31 9.14 7.14
CA ALA A 97 -0.64 10.23 7.00
C ALA A 97 -1.60 10.24 8.20
N HIS A 98 -1.79 11.41 8.82
CA HIS A 98 -2.79 11.60 9.88
C HIS A 98 -4.12 12.14 9.37
N SER A 99 -4.16 12.62 8.11
CA SER A 99 -5.37 13.15 7.47
C SER A 99 -5.20 13.08 5.96
N TRP A 100 -6.27 12.73 5.23
CA TRP A 100 -6.27 12.68 3.77
C TRP A 100 -7.66 12.93 3.20
N LEU A 101 -7.71 13.33 1.93
CA LEU A 101 -8.93 13.50 1.17
C LEU A 101 -8.83 12.72 -0.13
N VAL A 102 -9.56 11.60 -0.21
CA VAL A 102 -9.70 10.77 -1.41
C VAL A 102 -11.09 11.00 -2.01
N SER A 103 -11.15 11.31 -3.30
CA SER A 103 -12.40 11.58 -4.02
C SER A 103 -12.83 10.37 -4.84
N GLU A 104 -13.88 9.69 -4.39
CA GLU A 104 -14.49 8.58 -5.14
C GLU A 104 -14.92 9.00 -6.55
N VAL A 105 -15.50 10.20 -6.71
CA VAL A 105 -15.91 10.73 -8.02
C VAL A 105 -14.73 10.84 -8.99
N LYS A 106 -13.58 11.33 -8.52
CA LYS A 106 -12.37 11.45 -9.35
C LYS A 106 -11.74 10.10 -9.62
N SER A 107 -11.73 9.19 -8.64
CA SER A 107 -11.31 7.80 -8.83
C SER A 107 -12.16 7.08 -9.89
N ALA A 108 -13.48 7.25 -9.85
CA ALA A 108 -14.41 6.70 -10.84
C ALA A 108 -14.10 7.25 -12.25
N ARG A 109 -13.95 8.57 -12.39
CA ARG A 109 -13.60 9.21 -13.68
C ARG A 109 -12.24 8.73 -14.20
N ALA A 110 -11.26 8.61 -13.32
CA ALA A 110 -9.96 8.09 -13.68
C ALA A 110 -10.09 6.66 -14.24
N PHE A 111 -10.84 5.80 -13.55
CA PHE A 111 -11.10 4.43 -14.00
C PHE A 111 -11.83 4.37 -15.36
N GLU A 112 -12.85 5.20 -15.55
CA GLU A 112 -13.62 5.28 -16.80
C GLU A 112 -12.80 5.80 -17.98
N SER A 113 -11.76 6.61 -17.72
CA SER A 113 -10.89 7.15 -18.77
C SER A 113 -9.86 6.14 -19.29
N VAL A 114 -9.58 5.09 -18.53
CA VAL A 114 -8.52 4.12 -18.86
C VAL A 114 -9.01 3.14 -19.93
N ARG A 115 -8.13 2.89 -20.89
CA ARG A 115 -8.28 1.86 -21.93
C ARG A 115 -7.00 1.02 -21.95
N GLY A 116 -7.08 -0.18 -22.49
CA GLY A 116 -5.93 -1.09 -22.57
C GLY A 116 -6.37 -2.55 -22.48
N THR A 117 -5.58 -3.44 -23.05
CA THR A 117 -5.88 -4.88 -23.13
C THR A 117 -5.03 -5.72 -22.17
N GLY A 118 -3.91 -5.19 -21.67
CA GLY A 118 -3.04 -5.86 -20.71
C GLY A 118 -3.17 -5.33 -19.28
N ASP A 119 -3.06 -6.22 -18.29
CA ASP A 119 -3.20 -5.88 -16.87
C ASP A 119 -2.19 -4.81 -16.40
N ILE A 120 -0.91 -4.97 -16.76
CA ILE A 120 0.14 -3.98 -16.43
C ILE A 120 -0.10 -2.65 -17.12
N GLU A 121 -0.47 -2.67 -18.40
CA GLU A 121 -0.74 -1.45 -19.16
C GLU A 121 -1.91 -0.68 -18.55
N ARG A 122 -2.97 -1.40 -18.18
CA ARG A 122 -4.18 -0.85 -17.56
C ARG A 122 -3.89 -0.31 -16.16
N ALA A 123 -3.16 -1.05 -15.33
CA ALA A 123 -2.76 -0.58 -14.00
C ALA A 123 -1.87 0.68 -14.08
N THR A 124 -0.91 0.69 -15.01
CA THR A 124 -0.05 1.87 -15.24
C THR A 124 -0.88 3.08 -15.67
N ALA A 125 -1.75 2.91 -16.66
CA ALA A 125 -2.63 3.98 -17.14
C ALA A 125 -3.59 4.46 -16.04
N LEU A 126 -4.04 3.57 -15.16
CA LEU A 126 -4.90 3.90 -14.03
C LEU A 126 -4.17 4.70 -12.95
N ALA A 127 -2.96 4.32 -12.55
CA ALA A 127 -2.15 5.11 -11.62
C ALA A 127 -1.95 6.54 -12.14
N ILE A 128 -1.58 6.68 -13.43
CA ILE A 128 -1.40 7.98 -14.08
C ILE A 128 -2.72 8.75 -14.10
N SER A 129 -3.82 8.13 -14.52
CA SER A 129 -5.11 8.80 -14.61
C SER A 129 -5.65 9.24 -13.24
N MET A 130 -5.47 8.43 -12.19
CA MET A 130 -5.87 8.79 -10.82
C MET A 130 -5.09 10.00 -10.32
N ARG A 131 -3.78 10.06 -10.59
CA ARG A 131 -2.95 11.22 -10.29
C ARG A 131 -3.43 12.45 -11.05
N ASP A 132 -3.64 12.33 -12.35
CA ASP A 132 -4.00 13.46 -13.22
C ASP A 132 -5.40 14.04 -12.88
N HIS A 133 -6.34 13.19 -12.45
CA HIS A 133 -7.64 13.63 -11.93
C HIS A 133 -7.55 14.17 -10.49
N GLY A 134 -6.44 13.94 -9.78
CA GLY A 134 -6.25 14.29 -8.38
C GLY A 134 -7.18 13.51 -7.47
N ALA A 135 -7.23 12.18 -7.65
CA ALA A 135 -8.05 11.27 -6.84
C ALA A 135 -7.75 11.39 -5.35
N ILE A 136 -6.48 11.51 -4.98
CA ILE A 136 -6.01 12.01 -3.68
C ILE A 136 -5.83 13.52 -3.85
N ALA A 137 -6.73 14.30 -3.25
CA ALA A 137 -6.69 15.75 -3.30
C ALA A 137 -5.74 16.33 -2.26
N GLU A 138 -5.62 15.67 -1.10
CA GLU A 138 -4.77 16.10 0.01
C GLU A 138 -4.31 14.89 0.81
N ALA A 139 -3.06 14.92 1.26
CA ALA A 139 -2.52 14.00 2.25
C ALA A 139 -1.62 14.82 3.19
N ARG A 140 -1.90 14.76 4.49
CA ARG A 140 -1.11 15.43 5.52
C ARG A 140 -0.41 14.38 6.36
N MET A 141 0.91 14.50 6.44
CA MET A 141 1.79 13.55 7.09
C MET A 141 2.04 13.94 8.54
N ASP A 142 2.24 12.94 9.40
CA ASP A 142 2.62 13.16 10.79
C ASP A 142 3.96 13.89 10.90
N ALA A 143 4.08 14.69 11.97
CA ALA A 143 5.35 15.31 12.30
C ALA A 143 6.42 14.23 12.54
N GLY A 144 7.51 14.30 11.78
CA GLY A 144 8.62 13.34 11.85
C GLY A 144 8.58 12.21 10.83
N VAL A 145 7.55 12.13 9.98
CA VAL A 145 7.58 11.26 8.80
C VAL A 145 8.33 11.99 7.67
N PRO A 146 9.44 11.44 7.15
CA PRO A 146 10.26 12.10 6.13
C PRO A 146 9.67 11.94 4.72
N LEU A 147 8.36 12.16 4.59
CA LEU A 147 7.60 11.99 3.35
C LEU A 147 6.68 13.20 3.17
N ALA A 148 6.70 13.82 2.01
CA ALA A 148 5.75 14.87 1.67
C ALA A 148 4.40 14.25 1.27
N GLY A 149 3.30 14.98 1.48
CA GLY A 149 1.96 14.50 1.13
C GLY A 149 1.80 14.10 -0.34
N GLN A 150 2.46 14.84 -1.24
CA GLN A 150 2.46 14.51 -2.68
C GLN A 150 3.22 13.21 -2.98
N GLU A 151 4.35 12.97 -2.32
CA GLU A 151 5.10 11.72 -2.46
C GLU A 151 4.28 10.55 -1.92
N ALA A 152 3.65 10.72 -0.73
CA ALA A 152 2.75 9.73 -0.15
C ALA A 152 1.60 9.37 -1.10
N ALA A 153 1.04 10.35 -1.80
CA ALA A 153 0.01 10.11 -2.80
C ALA A 153 0.54 9.25 -3.98
N GLN A 154 1.76 9.49 -4.47
CA GLN A 154 2.36 8.66 -5.54
C GLN A 154 2.57 7.22 -5.08
N LEU A 155 3.13 7.03 -3.88
CA LEU A 155 3.35 5.71 -3.31
C LEU A 155 2.03 4.97 -3.06
N ALA A 156 0.98 5.70 -2.67
CA ALA A 156 -0.35 5.14 -2.48
C ALA A 156 -0.99 4.66 -3.79
N TYR A 157 -0.88 5.43 -4.88
CA TYR A 157 -1.35 4.97 -6.19
C TYR A 157 -0.59 3.72 -6.67
N PHE A 158 0.73 3.69 -6.49
CA PHE A 158 1.54 2.53 -6.85
C PHE A 158 1.16 1.29 -6.03
N GLY A 159 0.98 1.46 -4.72
CA GLY A 159 0.58 0.39 -3.81
C GLY A 159 -0.81 -0.16 -4.15
N LEU A 160 -1.76 0.72 -4.49
CA LEU A 160 -3.07 0.32 -4.97
C LEU A 160 -2.95 -0.54 -6.24
N MET A 161 -2.10 -0.17 -7.19
CA MET A 161 -1.90 -0.96 -8.42
C MET A 161 -1.28 -2.32 -8.15
N LEU A 162 -0.27 -2.41 -7.26
CA LEU A 162 0.31 -3.69 -6.86
C LEU A 162 -0.74 -4.60 -6.23
N TRP A 163 -1.53 -4.08 -5.29
CA TRP A 163 -2.61 -4.83 -4.65
C TRP A 163 -3.66 -5.33 -5.66
N MET A 164 -3.99 -4.50 -6.66
CA MET A 164 -4.91 -4.89 -7.74
C MET A 164 -4.32 -5.96 -8.69
N LEU A 165 -2.99 -6.01 -8.83
CA LEU A 165 -2.27 -6.94 -9.72
C LEU A 165 -1.88 -8.26 -9.04
N ALA A 166 -1.92 -8.33 -7.70
CA ALA A 166 -1.49 -9.49 -6.92
C ALA A 166 -2.29 -10.76 -7.25
N ASP A 167 -1.61 -11.91 -7.23
CA ASP A 167 -2.23 -13.22 -7.44
C ASP A 167 -2.99 -13.70 -6.18
N LYS A 168 -4.16 -14.27 -6.39
CA LYS A 168 -5.31 -14.27 -5.47
C LYS A 168 -5.42 -15.54 -4.64
N SER A 169 -4.32 -16.26 -4.47
CA SER A 169 -4.31 -17.55 -3.76
C SER A 169 -4.13 -17.43 -2.25
N SER A 170 -4.06 -16.22 -1.68
CA SER A 170 -3.92 -16.00 -0.24
C SER A 170 -5.16 -15.35 0.37
N ASP A 171 -5.64 -15.94 1.47
CA ASP A 171 -6.91 -15.65 2.16
C ASP A 171 -7.01 -14.29 2.90
N ASP A 172 -6.08 -13.35 2.69
CA ASP A 172 -6.14 -12.05 3.36
C ASP A 172 -5.78 -10.85 2.46
N ALA A 173 -6.82 -10.22 1.91
CA ALA A 173 -6.71 -8.99 1.12
C ALA A 173 -6.02 -7.85 1.86
N GLN A 174 -6.08 -7.86 3.21
CA GLN A 174 -5.41 -6.87 4.04
C GLN A 174 -3.90 -7.11 4.10
N GLU A 175 -3.46 -8.37 4.21
CA GLU A 175 -2.03 -8.71 4.21
C GLU A 175 -1.36 -8.34 2.88
N VAL A 176 -2.03 -8.55 1.76
CA VAL A 176 -1.54 -8.13 0.43
C VAL A 176 -1.44 -6.61 0.34
N LEU A 177 -2.41 -5.89 0.92
CA LEU A 177 -2.39 -4.42 0.92
C LEU A 177 -1.28 -3.85 1.81
N ASP A 178 -1.01 -4.49 2.95
CA ASP A 178 0.13 -4.16 3.81
C ASP A 178 1.46 -4.43 3.09
N ALA A 179 1.57 -5.58 2.40
CA ALA A 179 2.75 -5.91 1.60
C ALA A 179 2.96 -4.92 0.45
N ALA A 180 1.90 -4.55 -0.26
CA ALA A 180 1.95 -3.53 -1.30
C ALA A 180 2.37 -2.15 -0.75
N THR A 181 1.89 -1.78 0.43
CA THR A 181 2.31 -0.52 1.08
C THR A 181 3.79 -0.53 1.44
N ALA A 182 4.26 -1.62 2.06
CA ALA A 182 5.66 -1.77 2.43
C ALA A 182 6.57 -1.76 1.19
N LEU A 183 6.15 -2.41 0.11
CA LEU A 183 6.91 -2.46 -1.14
C LEU A 183 6.94 -1.10 -1.84
N SER A 184 5.83 -0.35 -1.87
CA SER A 184 5.83 1.04 -2.35
C SER A 184 6.82 1.89 -1.57
N LEU A 185 6.85 1.78 -0.24
CA LEU A 185 7.78 2.55 0.59
C LEU A 185 9.24 2.16 0.33
N ALA A 186 9.53 0.86 0.16
CA ALA A 186 10.86 0.36 -0.15
C ALA A 186 11.36 0.84 -1.53
N LEU A 187 10.46 0.98 -2.50
CA LEU A 187 10.74 1.44 -3.86
C LEU A 187 10.54 2.96 -4.03
N ARG A 188 10.50 3.72 -2.94
CA ARG A 188 10.17 5.15 -2.96
C ARG A 188 10.94 5.92 -4.03
N ASP A 189 12.26 5.82 -4.02
CA ASP A 189 13.10 6.63 -4.89
C ASP A 189 12.88 6.24 -6.36
N ASP A 190 12.75 4.95 -6.67
CA ASP A 190 12.48 4.46 -8.02
C ASP A 190 11.11 4.92 -8.53
N ILE A 191 10.07 4.86 -7.68
CA ILE A 191 8.72 5.32 -8.01
C ILE A 191 8.69 6.83 -8.26
N LEU A 192 9.35 7.61 -7.42
CA LEU A 192 9.41 9.06 -7.56
C LEU A 192 10.23 9.48 -8.80
N ASN A 193 11.32 8.78 -9.10
CA ASN A 193 12.12 9.01 -10.31
C ASN A 193 11.38 8.60 -11.59
N ALA A 194 10.54 7.57 -11.54
CA ALA A 194 9.68 7.14 -12.64
C ALA A 194 8.45 8.06 -12.85
N GLN A 195 8.29 9.13 -12.06
CA GLN A 195 7.12 9.99 -12.15
C GLN A 195 7.03 10.67 -13.53
N GLY A 196 5.98 10.34 -14.28
CA GLY A 196 5.77 10.86 -15.64
C GLY A 196 6.40 10.00 -16.73
N ASP A 197 7.18 8.98 -16.36
CA ASP A 197 7.65 7.94 -17.27
C ASP A 197 6.74 6.71 -17.17
N ARG A 198 5.88 6.57 -18.18
CA ARG A 198 4.92 5.46 -18.25
C ARG A 198 5.62 4.11 -18.35
N GLU A 199 6.73 4.02 -19.06
CA GLU A 199 7.44 2.76 -19.29
C GLU A 199 8.16 2.31 -18.02
N ALA A 200 8.78 3.24 -17.29
CA ALA A 200 9.41 2.96 -16.01
C ALA A 200 8.40 2.48 -14.96
N ILE A 201 7.23 3.13 -14.85
CA ILE A 201 6.17 2.70 -13.93
C ILE A 201 5.67 1.29 -14.31
N ALA A 202 5.47 1.02 -15.61
CA ALA A 202 5.03 -0.29 -16.07
C ALA A 202 6.07 -1.38 -15.78
N ALA A 203 7.37 -1.07 -15.91
CA ALA A 203 8.47 -1.97 -15.59
C ALA A 203 8.46 -2.32 -14.09
N LEU A 204 8.35 -1.32 -13.22
CA LEU A 204 8.26 -1.52 -11.76
C LEU A 204 7.04 -2.37 -11.39
N LEU A 205 5.85 -2.05 -11.91
CA LEU A 205 4.65 -2.86 -11.63
C LEU A 205 4.79 -4.30 -12.11
N LYS A 206 5.40 -4.50 -13.28
CA LYS A 206 5.62 -5.85 -13.83
C LYS A 206 6.60 -6.66 -12.99
N GLU A 207 7.68 -6.04 -12.52
CA GLU A 207 8.70 -6.69 -11.70
C GLU A 207 8.16 -7.06 -10.32
N PHE A 208 7.36 -6.18 -9.70
CA PHE A 208 7.02 -6.30 -8.29
C PHE A 208 5.62 -6.85 -7.98
N ARG A 209 4.76 -7.08 -8.97
CA ARG A 209 3.40 -7.63 -8.75
C ARG A 209 3.38 -8.99 -8.04
N ASP A 210 4.41 -9.81 -8.21
CA ASP A 210 4.50 -11.16 -7.66
C ASP A 210 5.21 -11.19 -6.28
N HIS A 211 5.46 -10.00 -5.72
CA HIS A 211 6.16 -9.80 -4.44
C HIS A 211 5.26 -9.26 -3.31
N VAL A 212 3.98 -9.02 -3.61
CA VAL A 212 2.95 -8.64 -2.65
C VAL A 212 2.07 -9.81 -2.23
#